data_AF-A0A9P0A187-F1
#
_entry.id   AF-A0A9P0A187-F1
#
_cell.length_a   1.000
_cell.length_b   1.000
_cell.length_c   1.000
_cell.angle_alpha   90.00
_cell.angle_beta   90.00
_cell.angle_gamma   90.00
#
_symmetry.space_group_name_H-M   'P 1'
#
loop_
_entity.id
_entity.type
_entity.pdbx_description
1 polymer ?
#
loop_
_entity_poly.entity_id
_entity_poly.type
_entity_poly.pdbx_seq_one_letter_code
_entity_poly.pdbx_strand_id
1 'polypeptide(L)'
;MDTQKEGNRLKKRGRTRRRGPGKNEVIRLVEHNGIRDLRIPCLKRKPKPIVLDPKTMQQIEQNSKVVTFEDKIKKIEEMRRAKEKEAEEIEAHSRKLREDFEKKYQEHEELTAEERERAEYLLQRAEQIRFEQEDEIKRCNALILATKCNAIRDAQVAEKRIIKKQLENYEIQMEEMMEKERQRVLQEYEKKKENELERKHEFILDIIQQIQENQRALDREAAALEKEIVASKHLAKTLEAEAAREKEEMLEKQKKRRQEMAETNEQQRELARRQKEQIRLADLKIQEFMRQKAEREARREEEIKQQRLLREKELIRMRAEQDRAIDEQARRDIILAIRIQDEVERNWREREKAAVVKEAIALEKLKEARAAQILDKRKCQAVEVMKRKEEIQKMIQVCQEEQEEEKLTQMQKLKVKEEYRRTLLEQIKQKEEEKKRERQRIIQLGEQWKAEQDQRDRKIKEIMMKKIDAVRSRDVPEIYIREIERQLRLTSP
;
A
#
# COMPACT_ATOMS: atom_id res chain seq x y z
N MET A 1 -28.28 9.81 20.70
CA MET A 1 -28.64 8.60 19.92
C MET A 1 -29.53 7.77 20.80
N ASP A 2 -30.84 7.86 20.58
CA ASP A 2 -31.82 7.25 21.48
C ASP A 2 -31.93 5.74 21.29
N THR A 3 -32.19 5.06 22.39
CA THR A 3 -31.99 3.61 22.50
C THR A 3 -33.28 2.83 22.26
N GLN A 4 -33.15 1.75 21.49
CA GLN A 4 -34.22 0.81 21.23
C GLN A 4 -34.59 0.00 22.48
N LYS A 5 -35.89 -0.11 22.77
CA LYS A 5 -36.45 -1.17 23.62
C LYS A 5 -37.81 -1.60 23.09
N GLU A 6 -37.82 -2.62 22.25
CA GLU A 6 -39.04 -3.37 21.93
C GLU A 6 -39.26 -4.50 22.95
N GLY A 7 -40.52 -4.68 23.35
CA GLY A 7 -40.94 -5.86 24.08
C GLY A 7 -42.26 -5.68 24.82
N ASN A 8 -43.35 -6.28 24.31
CA ASN A 8 -44.17 -7.23 25.10
C ASN A 8 -45.40 -7.81 24.36
N ARG A 9 -45.58 -9.12 24.58
CA ARG A 9 -46.84 -9.84 24.91
C ARG A 9 -48.01 -9.87 23.91
N LEU A 10 -48.09 -11.04 23.28
CA LEU A 10 -49.30 -11.87 23.13
C LEU A 10 -50.43 -11.59 24.14
N LYS A 11 -51.67 -11.41 23.64
CA LYS A 11 -52.90 -11.78 24.38
C LYS A 11 -53.93 -12.46 23.48
N LYS A 12 -54.50 -13.56 23.98
CA LYS A 12 -55.52 -14.41 23.33
C LYS A 12 -56.91 -13.76 23.35
N ARG A 13 -57.62 -13.77 22.22
CA ARG A 13 -59.10 -13.81 22.06
C ARG A 13 -59.38 -14.52 20.73
N GLY A 14 -60.33 -15.43 20.54
CA GLY A 14 -61.33 -16.03 21.42
C GLY A 14 -62.44 -16.62 20.54
N ARG A 15 -62.35 -17.90 20.14
CA ARG A 15 -63.30 -18.53 19.21
C ARG A 15 -64.68 -18.70 19.86
N THR A 16 -65.70 -18.03 19.33
CA THR A 16 -67.12 -18.27 19.66
C THR A 16 -67.84 -18.93 18.50
N ARG A 17 -68.28 -20.18 18.68
CA ARG A 17 -69.26 -20.83 17.79
C ARG A 17 -70.63 -20.17 18.02
N ARG A 18 -71.36 -19.83 16.95
CA ARG A 18 -72.81 -19.62 17.00
C ARG A 18 -73.51 -20.52 15.98
N ARG A 19 -74.55 -21.21 16.44
CA ARG A 19 -75.44 -22.06 15.64
C ARG A 19 -76.44 -21.16 14.89
N GLY A 20 -76.98 -21.63 13.77
CA GLY A 20 -78.19 -21.03 13.15
C GLY A 20 -79.43 -21.18 14.06
N PRO A 21 -80.59 -20.61 13.68
CA PRO A 21 -81.29 -21.13 12.49
C PRO A 21 -82.06 -20.09 11.65
N GLY A 22 -82.53 -20.53 10.48
CA GLY A 22 -83.44 -19.79 9.60
C GLY A 22 -83.69 -20.58 8.31
N LYS A 23 -84.70 -21.45 8.30
CA LYS A 23 -85.06 -22.23 7.12
C LYS A 23 -85.89 -21.33 6.19
N ASN A 24 -85.39 -21.04 4.99
CA ASN A 24 -86.24 -20.55 3.90
C ASN A 24 -86.88 -21.77 3.26
N GLU A 25 -88.20 -21.75 3.08
CA GLU A 25 -88.91 -22.81 2.37
C GLU A 25 -88.55 -22.80 0.88
N VAL A 26 -88.45 -24.00 0.32
CA VAL A 26 -88.10 -24.26 -1.08
C VAL A 26 -89.16 -25.21 -1.61
N ILE A 27 -89.83 -24.83 -2.69
CA ILE A 27 -90.86 -25.64 -3.34
C ILE A 27 -90.27 -26.21 -4.64
N ARG A 28 -90.50 -27.51 -4.86
CA ARG A 28 -90.18 -28.21 -6.10
C ARG A 28 -91.34 -28.13 -7.06
N LEU A 29 -91.06 -27.64 -8.26
CA LEU A 29 -91.96 -27.75 -9.41
C LEU A 29 -91.36 -28.75 -10.40
N VAL A 30 -92.18 -29.71 -10.80
CA VAL A 30 -91.84 -30.76 -11.77
C VAL A 30 -92.64 -30.48 -13.03
N GLU A 31 -91.97 -30.03 -14.07
CA GLU A 31 -92.53 -29.87 -15.41
C GLU A 31 -91.85 -30.86 -16.37
N HIS A 32 -92.44 -31.06 -17.56
CA HIS A 32 -92.05 -32.13 -18.49
C HIS A 32 -90.56 -32.13 -18.90
N ASN A 33 -89.90 -30.96 -18.82
CA ASN A 33 -88.50 -30.78 -19.19
C ASN A 33 -87.53 -30.66 -17.99
N GLY A 34 -87.94 -31.11 -16.80
CA GLY A 34 -87.05 -31.27 -15.63
C GLY A 34 -87.43 -30.46 -14.39
N ILE A 35 -86.86 -30.84 -13.24
CA ILE A 35 -87.22 -30.32 -11.91
C ILE A 35 -86.42 -29.06 -11.58
N ARG A 36 -87.08 -28.04 -11.00
CA ARG A 36 -86.42 -26.82 -10.47
C ARG A 36 -86.86 -26.53 -9.03
N ASP A 37 -85.90 -26.05 -8.23
CA ASP A 37 -86.06 -25.72 -6.80
C ASP A 37 -86.02 -24.18 -6.63
N LEU A 38 -87.14 -23.55 -6.26
CA LEU A 38 -87.25 -22.09 -6.05
C LEU A 38 -87.35 -21.71 -4.57
N ARG A 39 -86.67 -20.62 -4.16
CA ARG A 39 -86.47 -20.21 -2.77
C ARG A 39 -87.03 -18.81 -2.50
N ILE A 40 -88.04 -18.70 -1.64
CA ILE A 40 -88.77 -17.43 -1.39
C ILE A 40 -88.33 -16.79 -0.05
N PRO A 41 -87.93 -15.51 -0.02
CA PRO A 41 -87.70 -14.79 1.24
C PRO A 41 -89.03 -14.39 1.93
N CYS A 42 -89.17 -14.69 3.22
CA CYS A 42 -90.41 -14.40 3.96
C CYS A 42 -90.52 -12.93 4.41
N LEU A 43 -91.52 -12.22 3.89
CA LEU A 43 -91.68 -10.77 4.01
C LEU A 43 -92.63 -10.34 5.15
N LYS A 44 -92.22 -10.51 6.42
CA LYS A 44 -92.97 -9.96 7.59
C LYS A 44 -92.06 -9.44 8.72
N ARG A 45 -91.69 -8.15 8.67
CA ARG A 45 -91.27 -7.34 9.83
C ARG A 45 -91.79 -5.90 9.68
N LYS A 46 -92.41 -5.34 10.72
CA LYS A 46 -92.92 -3.94 10.74
C LYS A 46 -91.80 -2.95 11.15
N PRO A 47 -91.80 -1.70 10.65
CA PRO A 47 -90.79 -0.69 10.98
C PRO A 47 -91.02 -0.03 12.36
N LYS A 48 -90.00 0.69 12.86
CA LYS A 48 -90.06 1.56 14.05
C LYS A 48 -89.55 2.97 13.70
N PRO A 49 -90.09 4.04 14.32
CA PRO A 49 -89.60 5.41 14.13
C PRO A 49 -88.26 5.66 14.84
N ILE A 50 -87.50 6.66 14.37
CA ILE A 50 -86.23 7.15 14.92
C ILE A 50 -86.39 8.64 15.27
N VAL A 51 -85.87 9.05 16.41
CA VAL A 51 -85.80 10.46 16.85
C VAL A 51 -84.36 10.95 16.62
N LEU A 52 -84.20 12.15 16.06
CA LEU A 52 -82.91 12.77 15.74
C LEU A 52 -82.53 13.87 16.73
N ASP A 53 -81.23 14.04 16.97
CA ASP A 53 -80.68 14.96 17.98
C ASP A 53 -80.45 16.37 17.40
N PRO A 54 -80.66 17.48 18.14
CA PRO A 54 -80.59 18.84 17.59
C PRO A 54 -79.23 19.19 16.98
N LYS A 55 -78.13 18.63 17.51
CA LYS A 55 -76.79 18.81 16.93
C LYS A 55 -76.67 18.14 15.57
N THR A 56 -77.23 16.93 15.41
CA THR A 56 -77.29 16.27 14.10
C THR A 56 -78.21 17.03 13.13
N MET A 57 -79.27 17.65 13.63
CA MET A 57 -80.17 18.48 12.83
C MET A 57 -79.46 19.77 12.34
N GLN A 58 -78.75 20.48 13.20
CA GLN A 58 -77.94 21.65 12.83
C GLN A 58 -76.78 21.30 11.89
N GLN A 59 -76.14 20.14 12.06
CA GLN A 59 -75.15 19.65 11.10
C GLN A 59 -75.79 19.34 9.74
N ILE A 60 -77.00 18.77 9.71
CA ILE A 60 -77.75 18.55 8.47
C ILE A 60 -78.14 19.89 7.83
N GLU A 61 -78.56 20.90 8.60
CA GLU A 61 -78.84 22.26 8.10
C GLU A 61 -77.61 22.97 7.55
N GLN A 62 -76.47 22.90 8.26
CA GLN A 62 -75.21 23.50 7.79
C GLN A 62 -74.66 22.78 6.55
N ASN A 63 -74.81 21.46 6.46
CA ASN A 63 -74.38 20.67 5.31
C ASN A 63 -75.38 20.74 4.12
N SER A 64 -76.65 21.09 4.36
CA SER A 64 -77.68 21.26 3.31
C SER A 64 -77.78 22.69 2.78
N LYS A 65 -77.18 23.69 3.45
CA LYS A 65 -76.91 25.00 2.83
C LYS A 65 -75.98 24.82 1.63
N VAL A 66 -76.56 24.84 0.44
CA VAL A 66 -75.85 24.81 -0.84
C VAL A 66 -74.99 26.07 -0.94
N VAL A 67 -73.70 25.95 -0.63
CA VAL A 67 -72.74 27.06 -0.70
C VAL A 67 -72.60 27.46 -2.17
N THR A 68 -73.07 28.67 -2.50
CA THR A 68 -72.99 29.22 -3.85
C THR A 68 -71.54 29.45 -4.26
N PHE A 69 -71.30 29.65 -5.55
CA PHE A 69 -69.94 29.90 -6.07
C PHE A 69 -69.35 31.20 -5.50
N GLU A 70 -70.15 32.25 -5.35
CA GLU A 70 -69.74 33.55 -4.82
C GLU A 70 -69.36 33.49 -3.33
N ASP A 71 -70.10 32.73 -2.51
CA ASP A 71 -69.79 32.56 -1.08
C ASP A 71 -68.47 31.82 -0.84
N LYS A 72 -68.06 30.95 -1.79
CA LYS A 72 -66.74 30.31 -1.78
C LYS A 72 -65.64 31.30 -2.10
N ILE A 73 -65.87 32.19 -3.09
CA ILE A 73 -64.90 33.23 -3.48
C ILE A 73 -64.66 34.19 -2.30
N LYS A 74 -65.71 34.74 -1.68
CA LYS A 74 -65.57 35.68 -0.55
C LYS A 74 -64.77 35.09 0.62
N LYS A 75 -65.04 33.83 0.99
CA LYS A 75 -64.25 33.13 2.02
C LYS A 75 -62.80 32.89 1.62
N ILE A 76 -62.52 32.64 0.33
CA ILE A 76 -61.15 32.52 -0.17
C ILE A 76 -60.43 33.88 -0.12
N GLU A 77 -61.11 34.99 -0.40
CA GLU A 77 -60.55 36.34 -0.33
C GLU A 77 -60.27 36.78 1.12
N GLU A 78 -61.18 36.54 2.06
CA GLU A 78 -60.95 36.82 3.49
C GLU A 78 -59.77 36.01 4.04
N MET A 79 -59.68 34.73 3.69
CA MET A 79 -58.55 33.86 4.05
C MET A 79 -57.22 34.26 3.38
N ARG A 80 -57.25 34.93 2.22
CA ARG A 80 -56.06 35.51 1.59
C ARG A 80 -55.60 36.77 2.34
N ARG A 81 -56.52 37.71 2.59
CA ARG A 81 -56.21 38.96 3.32
C ARG A 81 -55.68 38.75 4.73
N ALA A 82 -56.15 37.72 5.44
CA ALA A 82 -55.60 37.35 6.74
C ALA A 82 -54.14 36.89 6.63
N LYS A 83 -53.84 36.01 5.66
CA LYS A 83 -52.48 35.51 5.39
C LYS A 83 -51.53 36.59 4.88
N GLU A 84 -52.02 37.54 4.11
CA GLU A 84 -51.23 38.68 3.62
C GLU A 84 -50.75 39.54 4.81
N LYS A 85 -51.63 39.85 5.78
CA LYS A 85 -51.24 40.58 7.00
C LYS A 85 -50.25 39.82 7.88
N GLU A 86 -50.49 38.52 8.10
CA GLU A 86 -49.54 37.67 8.84
C GLU A 86 -48.17 37.63 8.15
N ALA A 87 -48.14 37.60 6.81
CA ALA A 87 -46.89 37.66 6.06
C ALA A 87 -46.19 39.02 6.16
N GLU A 88 -46.92 40.14 6.11
CA GLU A 88 -46.39 41.50 6.29
C GLU A 88 -45.76 41.69 7.69
N GLU A 89 -46.40 41.18 8.75
CA GLU A 89 -45.86 41.23 10.12
C GLU A 89 -44.59 40.39 10.28
N ILE A 90 -44.57 39.18 9.70
CA ILE A 90 -43.38 38.31 9.67
C ILE A 90 -42.24 38.97 8.87
N GLU A 91 -42.55 39.63 7.76
CA GLU A 91 -41.55 40.31 6.94
C GLU A 91 -41.00 41.55 7.67
N ALA A 92 -41.84 42.36 8.31
CA ALA A 92 -41.41 43.50 9.12
C ALA A 92 -40.53 43.08 10.31
N HIS A 93 -40.85 41.97 10.98
CA HIS A 93 -40.01 41.38 12.00
C HIS A 93 -38.68 40.86 11.42
N SER A 94 -38.71 40.20 10.25
CA SER A 94 -37.50 39.73 9.55
C SER A 94 -36.58 40.89 9.15
N ARG A 95 -37.13 42.01 8.67
CA ARG A 95 -36.37 43.22 8.30
C ARG A 95 -35.64 43.82 9.51
N LYS A 96 -36.34 44.04 10.63
CA LYS A 96 -35.72 44.52 11.88
C LYS A 96 -34.61 43.59 12.37
N LEU A 97 -34.85 42.28 12.32
CA LEU A 97 -33.84 41.30 12.73
C LEU A 97 -32.59 41.34 11.83
N ARG A 98 -32.75 41.58 10.51
CA ARG A 98 -31.62 41.80 9.59
C ARG A 98 -30.86 43.08 9.93
N GLU A 99 -31.55 44.20 10.14
CA GLU A 99 -30.93 45.48 10.52
C GLU A 99 -30.13 45.37 11.84
N ASP A 100 -30.63 44.62 12.82
CA ASP A 100 -29.93 44.38 14.08
C ASP A 100 -28.76 43.39 13.94
N PHE A 101 -28.83 42.44 12.98
CA PHE A 101 -27.68 41.61 12.62
C PHE A 101 -26.62 42.40 11.86
N GLU A 102 -27.00 43.29 10.93
CA GLU A 102 -26.08 44.12 10.15
C GLU A 102 -25.30 45.10 11.04
N LYS A 103 -25.95 45.77 12.00
CA LYS A 103 -25.28 46.65 12.98
C LYS A 103 -24.27 45.88 13.84
N LYS A 104 -24.66 44.71 14.37
CA LYS A 104 -23.74 43.86 15.14
C LYS A 104 -22.59 43.34 14.29
N TYR A 105 -22.83 43.05 13.02
CA TYR A 105 -21.78 42.64 12.09
C TYR A 105 -20.77 43.76 11.87
N GLN A 106 -21.22 45.01 11.69
CA GLN A 106 -20.37 46.19 11.56
C GLN A 106 -19.55 46.48 12.84
N GLU A 107 -20.17 46.47 14.02
CA GLU A 107 -19.49 46.65 15.31
C GLU A 107 -18.44 45.55 15.57
N HIS A 108 -18.75 44.30 15.20
CA HIS A 108 -17.77 43.21 15.23
C HIS A 108 -16.71 43.33 14.12
N GLU A 109 -17.02 43.95 12.98
CA GLU A 109 -16.06 44.12 11.89
C GLU A 109 -14.93 45.08 12.26
N GLU A 110 -15.22 46.19 12.94
CA GLU A 110 -14.19 47.12 13.44
C GLU A 110 -13.30 46.50 14.53
N LEU A 111 -13.90 45.85 15.54
CA LEU A 111 -13.13 45.14 16.57
C LEU A 111 -12.29 43.99 15.99
N THR A 112 -12.84 43.25 15.01
CA THR A 112 -12.06 42.22 14.31
C THR A 112 -11.03 42.79 13.33
N ALA A 113 -11.10 44.07 12.94
CA ALA A 113 -10.07 44.67 12.07
C ALA A 113 -8.74 44.83 12.82
N GLU A 114 -8.75 45.37 14.05
CA GLU A 114 -7.54 45.40 14.90
C GLU A 114 -7.03 43.99 15.23
N GLU A 115 -7.93 43.04 15.47
CA GLU A 115 -7.54 41.64 15.70
C GLU A 115 -6.95 40.98 14.46
N ARG A 116 -7.47 41.30 13.25
CA ARG A 116 -6.91 40.87 11.96
C ARG A 116 -5.52 41.46 11.76
N GLU A 117 -5.32 42.77 11.96
CA GLU A 117 -3.99 43.40 11.84
C GLU A 117 -2.97 42.78 12.81
N ARG A 118 -3.37 42.54 14.06
CA ARG A 118 -2.52 41.86 15.06
C ARG A 118 -2.24 40.41 14.66
N ALA A 119 -3.22 39.68 14.14
CA ALA A 119 -3.05 38.32 13.65
C ALA A 119 -2.14 38.26 12.41
N GLU A 120 -2.32 39.18 11.46
CA GLU A 120 -1.48 39.32 10.27
C GLU A 120 -0.04 39.68 10.64
N TYR A 121 0.17 40.61 11.58
CA TYR A 121 1.50 40.92 12.11
C TYR A 121 2.13 39.69 12.78
N LEU A 122 1.38 38.93 13.58
CA LEU A 122 1.86 37.68 14.20
C LEU A 122 2.20 36.61 13.15
N LEU A 123 1.40 36.47 12.09
CA LEU A 123 1.66 35.57 10.97
C LEU A 123 2.91 35.99 10.20
N GLN A 124 3.03 37.26 9.79
CA GLN A 124 4.22 37.80 9.14
C GLN A 124 5.47 37.63 10.02
N ARG A 125 5.35 37.84 11.33
CA ARG A 125 6.45 37.65 12.28
C ARG A 125 6.85 36.19 12.42
N ALA A 126 5.88 35.27 12.44
CA ALA A 126 6.13 33.83 12.44
C ALA A 126 6.79 33.37 11.13
N GLU A 127 6.35 33.89 9.97
CA GLU A 127 6.97 33.64 8.67
C GLU A 127 8.41 34.15 8.63
N GLN A 128 8.68 35.38 9.09
CA GLN A 128 10.04 35.91 9.23
C GLN A 128 10.91 34.96 10.06
N ILE A 129 10.45 34.53 11.23
CA ILE A 129 11.20 33.61 12.10
C ILE A 129 11.43 32.26 11.40
N ARG A 130 10.45 31.72 10.66
CA ARG A 130 10.63 30.50 9.87
C ARG A 130 11.71 30.65 8.80
N PHE A 131 11.68 31.73 8.02
CA PHE A 131 12.71 32.01 7.02
C PHE A 131 14.09 32.27 7.66
N GLU A 132 14.16 32.93 8.82
CA GLU A 132 15.42 33.10 9.55
C GLU A 132 16.00 31.80 10.11
N GLN A 133 15.18 30.74 10.23
CA GLN A 133 15.65 29.40 10.58
C GLN A 133 16.13 28.58 9.37
N GLU A 134 15.93 29.02 8.13
CA GLU A 134 16.47 28.34 6.96
C GLU A 134 17.99 28.49 6.89
N ASP A 135 18.70 27.42 6.52
CA ASP A 135 20.17 27.34 6.61
C ASP A 135 20.88 28.28 5.63
N GLU A 136 20.27 28.57 4.48
CA GLU A 136 20.77 29.56 3.52
C GLU A 136 20.73 30.98 4.11
N ILE A 137 19.68 31.31 4.86
CA ILE A 137 19.51 32.62 5.51
C ILE A 137 20.39 32.72 6.76
N LYS A 138 20.57 31.63 7.52
CA LYS A 138 21.58 31.55 8.59
C LYS A 138 22.99 31.78 8.06
N ARG A 139 23.34 31.16 6.92
CA ARG A 139 24.62 31.38 6.24
C ARG A 139 24.77 32.83 5.77
N CYS A 140 23.74 33.42 5.18
CA CYS A 140 23.72 34.84 4.80
C CYS A 140 23.93 35.75 6.04
N ASN A 141 23.22 35.50 7.14
CA ASN A 141 23.40 36.23 8.41
C ASN A 141 24.85 36.13 8.93
N ALA A 142 25.46 34.93 8.87
CA ALA A 142 26.84 34.72 9.31
C ALA A 142 27.85 35.48 8.45
N LEU A 143 27.68 35.53 7.13
CA LEU A 143 28.51 36.33 6.22
C LEU A 143 28.32 37.84 6.45
N ILE A 144 27.09 38.30 6.68
CA ILE A 144 26.79 39.68 7.05
C ILE A 144 27.44 40.07 8.39
N LEU A 145 27.53 39.14 9.35
CA LEU A 145 28.22 39.38 10.61
C LEU A 145 29.74 39.45 10.41
N ALA A 146 30.32 38.50 9.65
CA ALA A 146 31.75 38.47 9.36
C ALA A 146 32.24 39.72 8.61
N THR A 147 31.47 40.21 7.63
CA THR A 147 31.79 41.44 6.89
C THR A 147 31.70 42.70 7.74
N LYS A 148 30.71 42.80 8.64
CA LYS A 148 30.65 43.88 9.65
C LYS A 148 31.91 43.88 10.53
N CYS A 149 32.33 42.71 11.03
CA CYS A 149 33.56 42.58 11.82
C CYS A 149 34.82 42.97 11.02
N ASN A 150 34.88 42.64 9.72
CA ASN A 150 36.01 43.04 8.87
C ASN A 150 36.03 44.55 8.61
N ALA A 151 34.89 45.15 8.28
CA ALA A 151 34.79 46.60 8.07
C ALA A 151 35.18 47.41 9.32
N ILE A 152 34.75 46.96 10.52
CA ILE A 152 35.16 47.55 11.80
C ILE A 152 36.67 47.38 12.02
N ARG A 153 37.22 46.19 11.77
CA ARG A 153 38.67 45.93 11.92
C ARG A 153 39.50 46.82 11.01
N ASP A 154 39.09 46.97 9.75
CA ASP A 154 39.85 47.76 8.77
C ASP A 154 39.77 49.27 9.09
N ALA A 155 38.63 49.76 9.61
CA ALA A 155 38.51 51.09 10.18
C ALA A 155 39.45 51.30 11.39
N GLN A 156 39.48 50.36 12.34
CA GLN A 156 40.38 50.38 13.50
C GLN A 156 41.86 50.34 13.10
N VAL A 157 42.22 49.59 12.05
CA VAL A 157 43.59 49.55 11.52
C VAL A 157 43.96 50.89 10.86
N ALA A 158 43.03 51.54 10.17
CA ALA A 158 43.24 52.88 9.63
C ALA A 158 43.42 53.93 10.74
N GLU A 159 42.56 53.92 11.76
CA GLU A 159 42.65 54.77 12.95
C GLU A 159 43.99 54.59 13.67
N LYS A 160 44.38 53.34 13.96
CA LYS A 160 45.67 53.03 14.62
C LYS A 160 46.88 53.49 13.80
N ARG A 161 46.81 53.48 12.46
CA ARG A 161 47.86 54.04 11.59
C ARG A 161 47.93 55.57 11.70
N ILE A 162 46.80 56.26 11.84
CA ILE A 162 46.77 57.71 12.05
C ILE A 162 47.37 58.05 13.42
N ILE A 163 46.95 57.34 14.48
CA ILE A 163 47.50 57.51 15.85
C ILE A 163 49.02 57.27 15.85
N LYS A 164 49.52 56.22 15.18
CA LYS A 164 50.97 55.96 15.11
C LYS A 164 51.72 57.11 14.45
N LYS A 165 51.23 57.65 13.33
CA LYS A 165 51.84 58.83 12.67
C LYS A 165 51.82 60.08 13.54
N GLN A 166 50.75 60.28 14.31
CA GLN A 166 50.69 61.38 15.27
C GLN A 166 51.73 61.22 16.38
N LEU A 167 51.89 60.01 16.93
CA LEU A 167 52.94 59.70 17.92
C LEU A 167 54.34 59.90 17.34
N GLU A 168 54.63 59.37 16.15
CA GLU A 168 55.91 59.58 15.45
C GLU A 168 56.22 61.07 15.26
N ASN A 169 55.23 61.89 14.88
CA ASN A 169 55.40 63.33 14.78
C ASN A 169 55.64 64.03 16.13
N TYR A 170 54.98 63.58 17.21
CA TYR A 170 55.22 64.10 18.55
C TYR A 170 56.60 63.69 19.10
N GLU A 171 57.07 62.48 18.79
CA GLU A 171 58.41 62.00 19.12
C GLU A 171 59.47 62.88 18.44
N ILE A 172 59.34 63.16 17.13
CA ILE A 172 60.23 64.08 16.39
C ILE A 172 60.22 65.49 17.01
N GLN A 173 59.04 66.04 17.34
CA GLN A 173 58.94 67.35 18.00
C GLN A 173 59.63 67.37 19.38
N MET A 174 59.55 66.26 20.13
CA MET A 174 60.20 66.12 21.42
C MET A 174 61.72 65.98 21.28
N GLU A 175 62.20 65.21 20.29
CA GLU A 175 63.62 65.09 19.96
C GLU A 175 64.22 66.44 19.58
N GLU A 176 63.55 67.23 18.72
CA GLU A 176 63.96 68.59 18.40
C GLU A 176 64.06 69.49 19.64
N MET A 177 63.11 69.37 20.58
CA MET A 177 63.11 70.14 21.83
C MET A 177 64.26 69.72 22.76
N MET A 178 64.51 68.42 22.88
CA MET A 178 65.66 67.89 23.64
C MET A 178 67.00 68.26 23.00
N GLU A 179 67.10 68.29 21.66
CA GLU A 179 68.32 68.71 20.98
C GLU A 179 68.57 70.21 21.15
N LYS A 180 67.53 71.06 21.04
CA LYS A 180 67.61 72.50 21.35
C LYS A 180 68.08 72.73 22.80
N GLU A 181 67.58 71.93 23.75
CA GLU A 181 68.00 72.03 25.15
C GLU A 181 69.44 71.52 25.35
N ARG A 182 69.84 70.43 24.69
CA ARG A 182 71.24 69.94 24.68
C ARG A 182 72.19 71.00 24.12
N GLN A 183 71.80 71.69 23.04
CA GLN A 183 72.56 72.78 22.45
C GLN A 183 72.69 73.97 23.41
N ARG A 184 71.62 74.35 24.13
CA ARG A 184 71.68 75.38 25.18
C ARG A 184 72.63 75.00 26.31
N VAL A 185 72.54 73.78 26.83
CA VAL A 185 73.43 73.29 27.91
C VAL A 185 74.89 73.27 27.45
N LEU A 186 75.15 72.88 26.19
CA LEU A 186 76.49 72.96 25.60
C LEU A 186 76.98 74.42 25.48
N GLN A 187 76.16 75.34 24.97
CA GLN A 187 76.50 76.77 24.89
C GLN A 187 76.73 77.40 26.27
N GLU A 188 75.97 77.02 27.29
CA GLU A 188 76.24 77.44 28.67
C GLU A 188 77.54 76.87 29.20
N TYR A 189 77.87 75.62 28.87
CA TYR A 189 79.11 74.98 29.30
C TYR A 189 80.33 75.56 28.56
N GLU A 190 80.19 75.92 27.29
CA GLU A 190 81.17 76.68 26.51
C GLU A 190 81.40 78.06 27.12
N LYS A 191 80.35 78.84 27.40
CA LYS A 191 80.47 80.12 28.12
C LYS A 191 81.09 79.97 29.52
N LYS A 192 80.74 78.91 30.26
CA LYS A 192 81.38 78.60 31.55
C LYS A 192 82.86 78.26 31.38
N LYS A 193 83.24 77.54 30.31
CA LYS A 193 84.63 77.27 29.95
C LYS A 193 85.38 78.51 29.50
N GLU A 194 84.77 79.41 28.73
CA GLU A 194 85.34 80.70 28.37
C GLU A 194 85.59 81.54 29.63
N ASN A 195 84.58 81.73 30.48
CA ASN A 195 84.73 82.40 31.77
C ASN A 195 85.77 81.71 32.69
N GLU A 196 85.89 80.38 32.65
CA GLU A 196 86.93 79.65 33.37
C GLU A 196 88.32 79.84 32.75
N LEU A 197 88.43 79.96 31.43
CA LEU A 197 89.69 80.24 30.73
C LEU A 197 90.13 81.68 30.99
N GLU A 198 89.20 82.65 30.98
CA GLU A 198 89.43 84.03 31.41
C GLU A 198 89.92 84.07 32.86
N ARG A 199 89.18 83.44 33.80
CA ARG A 199 89.61 83.33 35.20
C ARG A 199 90.93 82.56 35.37
N LYS A 200 91.22 81.57 34.53
CA LYS A 200 92.52 80.88 34.53
C LYS A 200 93.60 81.76 33.93
N HIS A 201 93.31 82.62 32.96
CA HIS A 201 94.25 83.62 32.47
C HIS A 201 94.55 84.68 33.53
N GLU A 202 93.53 85.21 34.20
CA GLU A 202 93.66 86.10 35.37
C GLU A 202 94.48 85.41 36.48
N PHE A 203 94.12 84.18 36.86
CA PHE A 203 94.82 83.41 37.88
C PHE A 203 96.24 82.97 37.45
N ILE A 204 96.52 82.77 36.16
CA ILE A 204 97.88 82.53 35.64
C ILE A 204 98.69 83.81 35.69
N LEU A 205 98.10 84.99 35.43
CA LEU A 205 98.78 86.28 35.62
C LEU A 205 99.12 86.48 37.11
N ASP A 206 98.16 86.23 38.02
CA ASP A 206 98.36 86.26 39.47
C ASP A 206 99.40 85.22 39.93
N ILE A 207 99.38 84.00 39.39
CA ILE A 207 100.38 82.96 39.69
C ILE A 207 101.74 83.33 39.12
N ILE A 208 101.84 83.95 37.94
CA ILE A 208 103.12 84.43 37.42
C ILE A 208 103.69 85.49 38.37
N GLN A 209 102.83 86.38 38.90
CA GLN A 209 103.19 87.36 39.92
C GLN A 209 103.63 86.68 41.24
N GLN A 210 102.88 85.68 41.73
CA GLN A 210 103.23 84.91 42.92
C GLN A 210 104.46 84.03 42.75
N ILE A 211 104.73 83.46 41.56
CA ILE A 211 105.95 82.68 41.28
C ILE A 211 107.16 83.62 41.22
N GLN A 212 107.01 84.82 40.65
CA GLN A 212 108.04 85.87 40.76
C GLN A 212 108.31 86.27 42.23
N GLU A 213 107.38 86.05 43.15
CA GLU A 213 107.58 86.25 44.59
C GLU A 213 108.11 84.99 45.30
N ASN A 214 107.62 83.80 44.96
CA ASN A 214 107.98 82.54 45.60
C ASN A 214 109.29 81.95 45.09
N GLN A 215 109.75 82.27 43.88
CA GLN A 215 111.14 82.01 43.48
C GLN A 215 112.09 82.75 44.43
N ARG A 216 111.76 83.98 44.84
CA ARG A 216 112.51 84.73 45.89
C ARG A 216 112.40 84.08 47.28
N ALA A 217 111.63 83.00 47.46
CA ALA A 217 111.38 82.31 48.73
C ALA A 217 111.83 80.84 48.76
N LEU A 218 111.67 80.07 47.68
CA LEU A 218 112.13 78.67 47.58
C LEU A 218 113.66 78.58 47.48
N ASP A 219 114.32 79.62 46.96
CA ASP A 219 115.76 79.88 47.12
C ASP A 219 116.22 79.89 48.60
N ARG A 220 115.29 79.90 49.57
CA ARG A 220 115.56 79.84 51.02
C ARG A 220 115.34 78.46 51.65
N GLU A 221 114.59 77.54 51.02
CA GLU A 221 113.95 76.42 51.76
C GLU A 221 114.34 74.99 51.32
N ALA A 222 114.91 74.80 50.11
CA ALA A 222 115.33 73.48 49.61
C ALA A 222 116.42 72.74 50.44
N ALA A 223 116.82 73.32 51.57
CA ALA A 223 117.87 72.85 52.47
C ALA A 223 117.46 71.75 53.49
N ALA A 224 116.36 70.98 53.31
CA ALA A 224 115.65 70.35 54.46
C ALA A 224 115.34 68.81 54.54
N LEU A 225 114.92 68.06 53.50
CA LEU A 225 114.03 66.86 53.67
C LEU A 225 114.61 65.39 53.64
N GLU A 226 114.55 64.64 52.52
CA GLU A 226 115.16 63.29 52.26
C GLU A 226 115.05 62.11 53.31
N LYS A 227 113.89 61.40 53.53
CA LYS A 227 113.73 60.27 54.55
C LYS A 227 113.00 58.90 54.20
N GLU A 228 111.84 58.53 54.82
CA GLU A 228 111.41 57.12 55.23
C GLU A 228 110.39 56.31 54.34
N ILE A 229 110.02 55.02 54.67
CA ILE A 229 108.76 54.17 54.35
C ILE A 229 108.92 52.58 54.43
N VAL A 230 107.83 51.73 54.59
CA VAL A 230 107.51 50.30 54.05
C VAL A 230 106.70 49.25 54.96
N ALA A 231 105.72 48.42 54.42
CA ALA A 231 105.34 46.95 54.72
C ALA A 231 103.81 46.47 54.83
N SER A 232 103.38 45.25 54.32
CA SER A 232 102.20 44.35 54.69
C SER A 232 101.49 43.52 53.53
N LYS A 233 100.99 42.23 53.73
CA LYS A 233 99.93 41.45 52.94
C LYS A 233 99.88 39.90 53.18
N HIS A 234 98.73 39.19 52.95
CA HIS A 234 98.76 37.76 52.46
C HIS A 234 97.52 37.03 51.81
N LEU A 235 96.39 36.74 52.49
CA LEU A 235 95.98 35.33 52.79
C LEU A 235 95.10 34.41 51.86
N ALA A 236 93.75 34.43 51.91
CA ALA A 236 92.85 33.23 51.76
C ALA A 236 92.31 32.81 50.34
N LYS A 237 91.74 31.59 50.14
CA LYS A 237 91.41 31.07 48.76
C LYS A 237 90.47 29.85 48.41
N THR A 238 89.79 29.09 49.29
CA THR A 238 89.86 27.58 49.17
C THR A 238 88.68 26.59 48.82
N LEU A 239 87.38 26.90 48.66
CA LEU A 239 86.32 25.98 49.22
C LEU A 239 85.09 25.45 48.37
N GLU A 240 85.19 24.95 47.11
CA GLU A 240 84.03 25.03 46.16
C GLU A 240 83.58 23.83 45.22
N ALA A 241 83.74 22.53 45.52
CA ALA A 241 83.81 21.48 44.44
C ALA A 241 82.71 20.40 44.14
N GLU A 242 81.69 20.07 44.97
CA GLU A 242 81.08 18.69 44.93
C GLU A 242 79.66 18.43 44.33
N ALA A 243 78.84 19.42 43.93
CA ALA A 243 77.36 19.25 43.88
C ALA A 243 76.67 18.66 42.60
N ALA A 244 77.33 17.92 41.71
CA ALA A 244 76.89 17.84 40.28
C ALA A 244 76.25 16.55 39.70
N ARG A 245 76.01 15.43 40.44
CA ARG A 245 75.89 14.08 39.80
C ARG A 245 74.53 13.31 39.77
N GLU A 246 73.45 13.72 40.42
CA GLU A 246 72.30 12.79 40.69
C GLU A 246 71.07 12.82 39.74
N LYS A 247 71.12 13.42 38.53
CA LYS A 247 69.88 13.71 37.76
C LYS A 247 69.48 12.80 36.58
N GLU A 248 70.26 11.77 36.20
CA GLU A 248 70.07 11.13 34.89
C GLU A 248 69.22 9.83 34.84
N GLU A 249 69.01 9.10 35.95
CA GLU A 249 68.49 7.71 35.87
C GLU A 249 66.95 7.55 35.71
N MET A 250 66.15 8.61 35.84
CA MET A 250 64.68 8.48 35.98
C MET A 250 63.87 8.41 34.65
N LEU A 251 64.51 8.55 33.49
CA LEU A 251 63.82 8.75 32.19
C LEU A 251 63.54 7.47 31.38
N GLU A 252 64.20 6.34 31.67
CA GLU A 252 64.12 5.12 30.85
C GLU A 252 62.81 4.31 31.01
N LYS A 253 62.17 4.34 32.19
CA LYS A 253 61.11 3.37 32.57
C LYS A 253 59.71 3.63 32.00
N GLN A 254 59.50 4.68 31.19
CA GLN A 254 58.17 5.04 30.67
C GLN A 254 57.84 4.46 29.27
N LYS A 255 58.83 4.00 28.50
CA LYS A 255 58.62 3.60 27.08
C LYS A 255 58.06 2.17 26.88
N LYS A 256 58.20 1.26 27.85
CA LYS A 256 57.86 -0.18 27.70
C LYS A 256 56.38 -0.56 27.93
N ARG A 257 55.46 0.38 28.20
CA ARG A 257 54.03 0.09 28.50
C ARG A 257 53.01 0.54 27.42
N ARG A 258 53.46 0.79 26.19
CA ARG A 258 52.60 1.21 25.06
C ARG A 258 52.50 0.21 23.89
N GLN A 259 53.13 -0.95 23.97
CA GLN A 259 53.20 -1.90 22.85
C GLN A 259 52.23 -3.10 22.95
N GLU A 260 51.73 -3.45 24.14
CA GLU A 260 50.93 -4.67 24.38
C GLU A 260 49.40 -4.51 24.15
N MET A 261 48.92 -3.30 23.83
CA MET A 261 47.49 -3.01 23.62
C MET A 261 47.06 -2.99 22.13
N ALA A 262 47.96 -3.31 21.21
CA ALA A 262 47.69 -3.27 19.77
C ALA A 262 47.31 -4.63 19.15
N GLU A 263 47.69 -5.74 19.78
CA GLU A 263 47.57 -7.09 19.18
C GLU A 263 46.19 -7.76 19.38
N THR A 264 45.37 -7.26 20.29
CA THR A 264 44.08 -7.89 20.69
C THR A 264 42.87 -7.51 19.85
N ASN A 265 43.04 -6.70 18.79
CA ASN A 265 41.92 -6.16 17.98
C ASN A 265 41.82 -6.75 16.56
N GLU A 266 42.75 -7.60 16.13
CA GLU A 266 42.76 -8.17 14.76
C GLU A 266 42.00 -9.52 14.66
N GLN A 267 42.01 -10.35 15.72
CA GLN A 267 41.44 -11.72 15.66
C GLN A 267 39.93 -11.81 15.95
N GLN A 268 39.30 -10.72 16.41
CA GLN A 268 37.82 -10.62 16.40
C GLN A 268 37.23 -10.66 14.97
N ARG A 269 38.07 -10.57 13.92
CA ARG A 269 37.69 -10.78 12.52
C ARG A 269 37.40 -12.24 12.13
N GLU A 270 37.78 -13.24 12.93
CA GLU A 270 37.60 -14.66 12.55
C GLU A 270 36.20 -15.24 12.85
N LEU A 271 35.43 -14.63 13.78
CA LEU A 271 34.09 -15.12 14.12
C LEU A 271 33.05 -14.92 13.00
N ALA A 272 33.32 -14.02 12.04
CA ALA A 272 32.44 -13.76 10.89
C ALA A 272 32.50 -14.84 9.78
N ARG A 273 33.42 -15.82 9.85
CA ARG A 273 33.55 -16.87 8.82
C ARG A 273 32.70 -18.13 9.07
N ARG A 274 32.31 -18.42 10.32
CA ARG A 274 31.62 -19.68 10.70
C ARG A 274 30.11 -19.74 10.39
N GLN A 275 29.50 -18.68 9.84
CA GLN A 275 28.06 -18.65 9.54
C GLN A 275 27.68 -18.96 8.08
N LYS A 276 28.64 -19.23 7.17
CA LYS A 276 28.36 -19.49 5.74
C LYS A 276 28.37 -20.97 5.32
N GLU A 277 28.75 -21.90 6.19
CA GLU A 277 28.87 -23.33 5.85
C GLU A 277 27.61 -24.17 6.17
N GLN A 278 26.65 -23.62 6.92
CA GLN A 278 25.43 -24.37 7.31
C GLN A 278 24.33 -24.43 6.22
N ILE A 279 24.45 -23.69 5.12
CA ILE A 279 23.40 -23.60 4.07
C ILE A 279 23.62 -24.60 2.92
N ARG A 280 24.78 -25.27 2.82
CA ARG A 280 25.13 -26.13 1.66
C ARG A 280 24.90 -27.63 1.86
N LEU A 281 24.39 -28.07 3.01
CA LEU A 281 24.20 -29.49 3.36
C LEU A 281 22.73 -29.95 3.40
N ALA A 282 21.78 -29.11 2.98
CA ALA A 282 20.35 -29.44 2.94
C ALA A 282 19.91 -30.18 1.66
N ASP A 283 20.61 -30.02 0.53
CA ASP A 283 20.11 -30.42 -0.79
C ASP A 283 20.49 -31.84 -1.26
N LEU A 284 21.16 -32.65 -0.42
CA LEU A 284 21.63 -34.00 -0.79
C LEU A 284 20.82 -35.17 -0.19
N LYS A 285 19.64 -34.92 0.38
CA LYS A 285 18.74 -35.97 0.92
C LYS A 285 17.43 -36.18 0.15
N ILE A 286 17.25 -35.51 -1.00
CA ILE A 286 16.02 -35.60 -1.81
C ILE A 286 16.11 -36.67 -2.93
N GLN A 287 17.29 -37.25 -3.18
CA GLN A 287 17.51 -38.17 -4.32
C GLN A 287 17.37 -39.68 -4.02
N GLU A 288 17.31 -40.13 -2.76
CA GLU A 288 17.29 -41.57 -2.45
C GLU A 288 15.87 -42.20 -2.36
N PHE A 289 14.81 -41.39 -2.32
CA PHE A 289 13.43 -41.88 -2.18
C PHE A 289 12.84 -42.50 -3.48
N MET A 290 13.48 -42.27 -4.63
CA MET A 290 12.94 -42.72 -5.95
C MET A 290 13.34 -44.14 -6.36
N ARG A 291 14.25 -44.81 -5.64
CA ARG A 291 14.87 -46.08 -6.10
C ARG A 291 14.14 -47.37 -5.68
N GLN A 292 13.23 -47.33 -4.70
CA GLN A 292 12.63 -48.54 -4.10
C GLN A 292 11.23 -48.94 -4.63
N LYS A 293 10.75 -48.34 -5.73
CA LYS A 293 9.38 -48.56 -6.24
C LYS A 293 9.25 -49.67 -7.31
N ALA A 294 10.35 -50.09 -7.96
CA ALA A 294 10.29 -50.83 -9.23
C ALA A 294 10.30 -52.39 -9.13
N GLU A 295 10.51 -52.98 -7.95
CA GLU A 295 10.91 -54.40 -7.83
C GLU A 295 9.78 -55.39 -7.47
N ARG A 296 8.50 -55.00 -7.60
CA ARG A 296 7.35 -55.81 -7.09
C ARG A 296 6.43 -56.46 -8.13
N GLU A 297 6.63 -56.26 -9.43
CA GLU A 297 5.65 -56.72 -10.45
C GLU A 297 6.03 -58.02 -11.18
N ALA A 298 7.28 -58.49 -11.12
CA ALA A 298 7.83 -59.52 -12.02
C ALA A 298 7.64 -61.01 -11.60
N ARG A 299 6.61 -61.38 -10.83
CA ARG A 299 6.52 -62.73 -10.19
C ARG A 299 5.20 -63.51 -10.34
N ARG A 300 4.38 -63.28 -11.38
CA ARG A 300 3.03 -63.89 -11.51
C ARG A 300 2.72 -64.79 -12.72
N GLU A 301 3.65 -65.06 -13.65
CA GLU A 301 3.27 -65.57 -14.98
C GLU A 301 3.51 -67.07 -15.32
N GLU A 302 4.07 -67.91 -14.43
CA GLU A 302 4.66 -69.21 -14.86
C GLU A 302 3.85 -70.52 -14.62
N GLU A 303 2.69 -70.54 -13.94
CA GLU A 303 2.14 -71.80 -13.36
C GLU A 303 1.20 -72.71 -14.23
N ILE A 304 0.84 -72.38 -15.48
CA ILE A 304 -0.40 -72.93 -16.11
C ILE A 304 -0.31 -74.27 -16.92
N LYS A 305 0.84 -74.91 -17.15
CA LYS A 305 1.04 -75.74 -18.37
C LYS A 305 1.00 -77.30 -18.37
N GLN A 306 0.72 -78.09 -17.31
CA GLN A 306 1.10 -79.54 -17.29
C GLN A 306 0.09 -80.65 -16.83
N GLN A 307 -1.18 -80.77 -17.30
CA GLN A 307 -2.06 -81.93 -16.94
C GLN A 307 -3.05 -82.40 -18.04
N ARG A 308 -2.92 -83.60 -18.70
CA ARG A 308 -4.03 -84.11 -19.58
C ARG A 308 -4.23 -85.57 -20.10
N LEU A 309 -3.39 -86.61 -19.95
CA LEU A 309 -3.19 -87.52 -21.13
C LEU A 309 -3.75 -88.99 -21.28
N LEU A 310 -4.18 -89.80 -20.29
CA LEU A 310 -4.31 -91.30 -20.49
C LEU A 310 -5.49 -92.07 -19.81
N ARG A 311 -6.06 -93.12 -20.47
CA ARG A 311 -6.69 -94.41 -19.97
C ARG A 311 -7.69 -95.09 -20.98
N GLU A 312 -7.60 -96.40 -21.34
CA GLU A 312 -8.68 -97.21 -22.06
C GLU A 312 -8.43 -98.78 -22.33
N LYS A 313 -9.51 -99.64 -22.37
CA LYS A 313 -9.84 -100.93 -23.20
C LYS A 313 -9.67 -102.46 -22.78
N GLU A 314 -10.66 -103.37 -23.16
CA GLU A 314 -10.65 -104.85 -23.69
C GLU A 314 -11.84 -105.90 -23.36
N LEU A 315 -12.25 -106.90 -24.25
CA LEU A 315 -12.96 -108.30 -24.10
C LEU A 315 -14.01 -108.86 -25.21
N ILE A 316 -14.30 -110.23 -25.46
CA ILE A 316 -15.50 -110.95 -26.20
C ILE A 316 -15.44 -112.54 -26.59
N ARG A 317 -16.56 -113.41 -26.63
CA ARG A 317 -16.96 -114.62 -27.57
C ARG A 317 -17.94 -115.82 -27.08
N MET A 318 -18.74 -116.54 -27.98
CA MET A 318 -19.31 -118.00 -27.99
C MET A 318 -20.79 -118.29 -28.55
N ARG A 319 -21.13 -119.39 -29.33
CA ARG A 319 -22.49 -120.11 -29.56
C ARG A 319 -22.62 -121.12 -30.77
N ALA A 320 -23.64 -122.02 -30.82
CA ALA A 320 -23.81 -123.17 -31.77
C ALA A 320 -25.29 -123.52 -32.29
N GLU A 321 -25.67 -124.80 -32.59
CA GLU A 321 -26.66 -125.30 -33.64
C GLU A 321 -28.00 -126.04 -33.21
N GLN A 322 -28.97 -126.37 -34.12
CA GLN A 322 -30.30 -127.00 -33.75
C GLN A 322 -31.29 -127.67 -34.80
N ASP A 323 -30.97 -127.99 -36.07
CA ASP A 323 -31.91 -127.68 -37.20
C ASP A 323 -32.87 -128.71 -37.90
N ARG A 324 -33.03 -130.00 -37.56
CA ARG A 324 -33.55 -131.02 -38.54
C ARG A 324 -35.05 -131.38 -38.62
N ALA A 325 -35.93 -130.98 -37.71
CA ALA A 325 -37.28 -131.57 -37.59
C ALA A 325 -38.37 -131.07 -38.59
N ILE A 326 -37.99 -130.64 -39.80
CA ILE A 326 -38.73 -129.60 -40.55
C ILE A 326 -39.47 -130.10 -41.80
N ASP A 327 -39.10 -131.24 -42.39
CA ASP A 327 -39.34 -131.48 -43.84
C ASP A 327 -40.72 -132.03 -44.26
N GLU A 328 -41.46 -132.77 -43.42
CA GLU A 328 -42.66 -133.49 -43.89
C GLU A 328 -43.96 -132.66 -43.89
N GLN A 329 -44.05 -131.62 -43.04
CA GLN A 329 -45.16 -130.65 -43.09
C GLN A 329 -45.25 -129.99 -44.47
N ALA A 330 -44.08 -129.71 -45.07
CA ALA A 330 -43.91 -128.95 -46.28
C ALA A 330 -44.75 -129.39 -47.49
N ARG A 331 -45.14 -130.66 -47.62
CA ARG A 331 -45.83 -131.18 -48.84
C ARG A 331 -47.32 -130.84 -48.92
N ARG A 332 -48.07 -130.93 -47.82
CA ARG A 332 -49.51 -130.56 -47.82
C ARG A 332 -49.67 -129.05 -47.87
N ASP A 333 -48.70 -128.35 -47.31
CA ASP A 333 -48.58 -126.91 -47.40
C ASP A 333 -48.45 -126.44 -48.86
N ILE A 334 -47.90 -127.20 -49.81
CA ILE A 334 -47.72 -126.76 -51.22
C ILE A 334 -49.03 -126.37 -51.91
N ILE A 335 -50.08 -127.18 -51.82
CA ILE A 335 -51.32 -126.92 -52.60
C ILE A 335 -52.16 -125.80 -51.97
N LEU A 336 -52.18 -125.75 -50.63
CA LEU A 336 -52.70 -124.57 -49.91
C LEU A 336 -51.87 -123.34 -50.23
N ALA A 337 -50.54 -123.46 -50.24
CA ALA A 337 -49.62 -122.39 -50.57
C ALA A 337 -49.88 -121.85 -51.96
N ILE A 338 -50.16 -122.64 -53.01
CA ILE A 338 -50.44 -122.08 -54.35
C ILE A 338 -51.68 -121.17 -54.37
N ARG A 339 -52.81 -121.58 -53.77
CA ARG A 339 -54.01 -120.72 -53.72
C ARG A 339 -53.83 -119.53 -52.79
N ILE A 340 -53.20 -119.74 -51.63
CA ILE A 340 -52.80 -118.68 -50.73
C ILE A 340 -51.82 -117.74 -51.44
N GLN A 341 -50.95 -118.21 -52.32
CA GLN A 341 -49.93 -117.45 -53.03
C GLN A 341 -50.56 -116.58 -54.13
N ASP A 342 -51.59 -117.05 -54.85
CA ASP A 342 -52.35 -116.20 -55.78
C ASP A 342 -53.14 -115.09 -55.04
N GLU A 343 -53.82 -115.42 -53.93
CA GLU A 343 -54.54 -114.44 -53.12
C GLU A 343 -53.57 -113.48 -52.42
N VAL A 344 -52.47 -113.97 -51.87
CA VAL A 344 -51.39 -113.18 -51.29
C VAL A 344 -50.73 -112.33 -52.36
N GLU A 345 -50.51 -112.81 -53.59
CA GLU A 345 -49.89 -112.00 -54.66
C GLU A 345 -50.81 -110.85 -55.09
N ARG A 346 -52.13 -111.08 -55.22
CA ARG A 346 -53.09 -110.00 -55.49
C ARG A 346 -53.13 -108.99 -54.35
N ASN A 347 -53.31 -109.47 -53.11
CA ASN A 347 -53.29 -108.64 -51.91
C ASN A 347 -51.93 -107.94 -51.72
N TRP A 348 -50.83 -108.54 -52.15
CA TRP A 348 -49.47 -107.98 -52.08
C TRP A 348 -49.28 -106.90 -53.12
N ARG A 349 -49.68 -107.11 -54.38
CA ARG A 349 -49.67 -106.05 -55.42
C ARG A 349 -50.59 -104.88 -55.04
N GLU A 350 -51.74 -105.14 -54.42
CA GLU A 350 -52.63 -104.09 -53.91
C GLU A 350 -52.03 -103.37 -52.71
N ARG A 351 -51.42 -104.10 -51.76
CA ARG A 351 -50.70 -103.50 -50.62
C ARG A 351 -49.47 -102.73 -51.05
N GLU A 352 -48.73 -103.17 -52.07
CA GLU A 352 -47.55 -102.50 -52.62
C GLU A 352 -47.97 -101.21 -53.34
N LYS A 353 -48.97 -101.26 -54.22
CA LYS A 353 -49.58 -100.05 -54.81
C LYS A 353 -50.10 -99.09 -53.73
N ALA A 354 -50.79 -99.60 -52.72
CA ALA A 354 -51.29 -98.78 -51.61
C ALA A 354 -50.16 -98.24 -50.71
N ALA A 355 -49.05 -98.97 -50.56
CA ALA A 355 -47.86 -98.53 -49.84
C ALA A 355 -47.15 -97.41 -50.60
N VAL A 356 -46.86 -97.61 -51.90
CA VAL A 356 -46.27 -96.60 -52.78
C VAL A 356 -47.14 -95.33 -52.84
N VAL A 357 -48.47 -95.46 -52.92
CA VAL A 357 -49.38 -94.30 -52.86
C VAL A 357 -49.37 -93.63 -51.49
N LYS A 358 -49.35 -94.38 -50.38
CA LYS A 358 -49.22 -93.82 -49.02
C LYS A 358 -47.88 -93.13 -48.79
N GLU A 359 -46.79 -93.69 -49.31
CA GLU A 359 -45.45 -93.11 -49.27
C GLU A 359 -45.38 -91.84 -50.12
N ALA A 360 -45.95 -91.84 -51.33
CA ALA A 360 -46.06 -90.63 -52.15
C ALA A 360 -46.83 -89.52 -51.43
N ILE A 361 -48.01 -89.82 -50.87
CA ILE A 361 -48.80 -88.86 -50.08
C ILE A 361 -48.05 -88.39 -48.82
N ALA A 362 -47.30 -89.28 -48.15
CA ALA A 362 -46.49 -88.91 -47.00
C ALA A 362 -45.31 -88.01 -47.39
N LEU A 363 -44.65 -88.28 -48.52
CA LEU A 363 -43.57 -87.47 -49.07
C LEU A 363 -44.08 -86.09 -49.55
N GLU A 364 -45.28 -86.02 -50.14
CA GLU A 364 -45.91 -84.74 -50.50
C GLU A 364 -46.24 -83.92 -49.25
N LYS A 365 -46.89 -84.52 -48.24
CA LYS A 365 -47.14 -83.84 -46.95
C LYS A 365 -45.86 -83.40 -46.25
N LEU A 366 -44.77 -84.17 -46.34
CA LEU A 366 -43.45 -83.78 -45.83
C LEU A 366 -42.85 -82.61 -46.63
N LYS A 367 -42.99 -82.59 -47.96
CA LYS A 367 -42.57 -81.46 -48.80
C LYS A 367 -43.36 -80.19 -48.47
N GLU A 368 -44.68 -80.29 -48.33
CA GLU A 368 -45.58 -79.19 -47.93
C GLU A 368 -45.22 -78.66 -46.54
N ALA A 369 -45.08 -79.54 -45.54
CA ALA A 369 -44.69 -79.16 -44.19
C ALA A 369 -43.29 -78.52 -44.14
N ARG A 370 -42.34 -79.01 -44.97
CA ARG A 370 -41.01 -78.41 -45.09
C ARG A 370 -41.05 -77.05 -45.79
N ALA A 371 -41.89 -76.87 -46.81
CA ALA A 371 -42.11 -75.60 -47.48
C ALA A 371 -42.74 -74.58 -46.51
N ALA A 372 -43.76 -74.97 -45.76
CA ALA A 372 -44.37 -74.16 -44.70
C ALA A 372 -43.32 -73.75 -43.63
N GLN A 373 -42.53 -74.70 -43.13
CA GLN A 373 -41.45 -74.41 -42.18
C GLN A 373 -40.40 -73.42 -42.74
N ILE A 374 -40.07 -73.50 -44.03
CA ILE A 374 -39.15 -72.55 -44.69
C ILE A 374 -39.80 -71.16 -44.80
N LEU A 375 -41.08 -71.09 -45.18
CA LEU A 375 -41.83 -69.84 -45.26
C LEU A 375 -41.97 -69.17 -43.88
N ASP A 376 -42.27 -69.93 -42.83
CA ASP A 376 -42.40 -69.38 -41.48
C ASP A 376 -41.05 -68.93 -40.92
N LYS A 377 -39.96 -69.66 -41.17
CA LYS A 377 -38.59 -69.18 -40.88
C LYS A 377 -38.29 -67.86 -41.61
N ARG A 378 -38.67 -67.72 -42.88
CA ARG A 378 -38.50 -66.47 -43.65
C ARG A 378 -39.34 -65.33 -43.08
N LYS A 379 -40.59 -65.59 -42.65
CA LYS A 379 -41.45 -64.59 -41.97
C LYS A 379 -40.82 -64.13 -40.66
N CYS A 380 -40.35 -65.05 -39.81
CA CYS A 380 -39.67 -64.70 -38.55
C CYS A 380 -38.41 -63.86 -38.80
N GLN A 381 -37.57 -64.27 -39.76
CA GLN A 381 -36.38 -63.50 -40.16
C GLN A 381 -36.73 -62.11 -40.68
N ALA A 382 -37.81 -61.96 -41.47
CA ALA A 382 -38.27 -60.65 -41.93
C ALA A 382 -38.72 -59.76 -40.77
N VAL A 383 -39.46 -60.31 -39.79
CA VAL A 383 -39.87 -59.60 -38.57
C VAL A 383 -38.67 -59.18 -37.73
N GLU A 384 -37.67 -60.06 -37.56
CA GLU A 384 -36.41 -59.72 -36.86
C GLU A 384 -35.63 -58.60 -37.56
N VAL A 385 -35.55 -58.62 -38.90
CA VAL A 385 -34.91 -57.56 -39.69
C VAL A 385 -35.67 -56.24 -39.57
N MET A 386 -37.00 -56.25 -39.53
CA MET A 386 -37.79 -55.04 -39.31
C MET A 386 -37.59 -54.47 -37.90
N LYS A 387 -37.63 -55.30 -36.86
CA LYS A 387 -37.31 -54.89 -35.48
C LYS A 387 -35.91 -54.27 -35.37
N ARG A 388 -34.89 -54.92 -35.95
CA ARG A 388 -33.53 -54.37 -35.98
C ARG A 388 -33.44 -53.04 -36.74
N LYS A 389 -34.21 -52.85 -37.82
CA LYS A 389 -34.27 -51.55 -38.53
C LYS A 389 -34.90 -50.47 -37.66
N GLU A 390 -36.00 -50.77 -36.96
CA GLU A 390 -36.65 -49.84 -36.02
C GLU A 390 -35.73 -49.50 -34.83
N GLU A 391 -35.01 -50.49 -34.28
CA GLU A 391 -34.00 -50.30 -33.23
C GLU A 391 -32.86 -49.40 -33.73
N ILE A 392 -32.30 -49.66 -34.91
CA ILE A 392 -31.26 -48.82 -35.53
C ILE A 392 -31.77 -47.40 -35.80
N GLN A 393 -33.01 -47.23 -36.28
CA GLN A 393 -33.61 -45.91 -36.50
C GLN A 393 -33.76 -45.12 -35.20
N LYS A 394 -34.22 -45.76 -34.12
CA LYS A 394 -34.29 -45.14 -32.79
C LYS A 394 -32.90 -44.75 -32.27
N MET A 395 -31.89 -45.62 -32.45
CA MET A 395 -30.50 -45.29 -32.08
C MET A 395 -29.96 -44.11 -32.90
N ILE A 396 -30.27 -44.02 -34.20
CA ILE A 396 -29.87 -42.87 -35.03
C ILE A 396 -30.55 -41.59 -34.56
N GLN A 397 -31.84 -41.63 -34.19
CA GLN A 397 -32.56 -40.47 -33.66
C GLN A 397 -31.94 -39.98 -32.35
N VAL A 398 -31.70 -40.88 -31.38
CA VAL A 398 -31.04 -40.53 -30.12
C VAL A 398 -29.65 -39.94 -30.36
N CYS A 399 -28.82 -40.55 -31.22
CA CYS A 399 -27.50 -39.99 -31.55
C CYS A 399 -27.56 -38.65 -32.32
N GLN A 400 -28.65 -38.36 -33.04
CA GLN A 400 -28.86 -37.04 -33.66
C GLN A 400 -29.24 -35.98 -32.62
N GLU A 401 -30.15 -36.32 -31.71
CA GLU A 401 -30.55 -35.46 -30.58
C GLU A 401 -29.35 -35.15 -29.67
N GLU A 402 -28.56 -36.16 -29.28
CA GLU A 402 -27.32 -36.01 -28.52
C GLU A 402 -26.32 -35.07 -29.24
N GLN A 403 -26.14 -35.21 -30.56
CA GLN A 403 -25.27 -34.32 -31.33
C GLN A 403 -25.78 -32.88 -31.42
N GLU A 404 -27.09 -32.66 -31.39
CA GLU A 404 -27.67 -31.30 -31.37
C GLU A 404 -27.51 -30.66 -29.99
N GLU A 405 -27.73 -31.41 -28.91
CA GLU A 405 -27.44 -30.94 -27.54
C GLU A 405 -25.95 -30.65 -27.33
N GLU A 406 -25.04 -31.49 -27.85
CA GLU A 406 -23.60 -31.22 -27.82
C GLU A 406 -23.25 -29.93 -28.56
N LYS A 407 -23.78 -29.71 -29.77
CA LYS A 407 -23.57 -28.45 -30.52
C LYS A 407 -24.10 -27.25 -29.75
N LEU A 408 -25.29 -27.33 -29.16
CA LEU A 408 -25.89 -26.26 -28.36
C LEU A 408 -25.05 -25.94 -27.12
N THR A 409 -24.62 -26.95 -26.36
CA THR A 409 -23.76 -26.73 -25.18
C THR A 409 -22.36 -26.23 -25.55
N GLN A 410 -21.79 -26.64 -26.69
CA GLN A 410 -20.56 -26.07 -27.22
C GLN A 410 -20.74 -24.58 -27.57
N MET A 411 -21.82 -24.21 -28.27
CA MET A 411 -22.12 -22.81 -28.59
C MET A 411 -22.34 -21.95 -27.33
N GLN A 412 -23.00 -22.48 -26.31
CA GLN A 412 -23.13 -21.82 -25.00
C GLN A 412 -21.76 -21.63 -24.32
N LYS A 413 -20.92 -22.68 -24.28
CA LYS A 413 -19.54 -22.60 -23.75
C LYS A 413 -18.69 -21.58 -24.49
N LEU A 414 -18.86 -21.43 -25.81
CA LEU A 414 -18.18 -20.40 -26.61
C LEU A 414 -18.65 -18.99 -26.24
N LYS A 415 -19.97 -18.75 -26.15
CA LYS A 415 -20.52 -17.46 -25.70
C LYS A 415 -20.01 -17.04 -24.33
N VAL A 416 -20.04 -17.95 -23.35
CA VAL A 416 -19.49 -17.69 -21.99
C VAL A 416 -17.99 -17.38 -22.03
N LYS A 417 -17.21 -18.05 -22.88
CA LYS A 417 -15.78 -17.72 -23.09
C LYS A 417 -15.59 -16.34 -23.73
N GLU A 418 -16.44 -15.94 -24.66
CA GLU A 418 -16.40 -14.60 -25.25
C GLU A 418 -16.78 -13.50 -24.25
N GLU A 419 -17.83 -13.70 -23.46
CA GLU A 419 -18.24 -12.79 -22.38
C GLU A 419 -17.15 -12.66 -21.31
N TYR A 420 -16.54 -13.78 -20.91
CA TYR A 420 -15.38 -13.78 -20.01
C TYR A 420 -14.17 -13.05 -20.63
N ARG A 421 -13.90 -13.24 -21.93
CA ARG A 421 -12.84 -12.50 -22.63
C ARG A 421 -13.13 -10.99 -22.68
N ARG A 422 -14.37 -10.58 -22.94
CA ARG A 422 -14.77 -9.15 -22.98
C ARG A 422 -14.59 -8.50 -21.60
N THR A 423 -15.14 -9.12 -20.56
CA THR A 423 -15.01 -8.62 -19.18
C THR A 423 -13.55 -8.61 -18.69
N LEU A 424 -12.73 -9.59 -19.07
CA LEU A 424 -11.29 -9.56 -18.78
C LEU A 424 -10.56 -8.40 -19.48
N LEU A 425 -10.88 -8.12 -20.76
CA LEU A 425 -10.31 -6.99 -21.48
C LEU A 425 -10.74 -5.64 -20.88
N GLU A 426 -11.99 -5.52 -20.43
CA GLU A 426 -12.49 -4.36 -19.69
C GLU A 426 -11.77 -4.16 -18.36
N GLN A 427 -11.56 -5.23 -17.59
CA GLN A 427 -10.77 -5.19 -16.33
C GLN A 427 -9.31 -4.80 -16.56
N ILE A 428 -8.68 -5.29 -17.64
CA ILE A 428 -7.31 -4.89 -18.02
C ILE A 428 -7.29 -3.40 -18.36
N LYS A 429 -8.22 -2.92 -19.20
CA LYS A 429 -8.33 -1.51 -19.57
C LYS A 429 -8.54 -0.60 -18.34
N GLN A 430 -9.45 -0.97 -17.44
CA GLN A 430 -9.68 -0.25 -16.18
C GLN A 430 -8.41 -0.16 -15.34
N LYS A 431 -7.69 -1.28 -15.13
CA LYS A 431 -6.42 -1.29 -14.38
C LYS A 431 -5.31 -0.50 -15.06
N GLU A 432 -5.26 -0.44 -16.39
CA GLU A 432 -4.34 0.44 -17.12
C GLU A 432 -4.70 1.91 -16.94
N GLU A 433 -5.98 2.27 -16.98
CA GLU A 433 -6.45 3.64 -16.74
C GLU A 433 -6.23 4.07 -15.27
N GLU A 434 -6.36 3.16 -14.31
CA GLU A 434 -5.97 3.40 -12.91
C GLU A 434 -4.48 3.66 -12.78
N LYS A 435 -3.62 2.80 -13.36
CA LYS A 435 -2.15 3.02 -13.36
C LYS A 435 -1.74 4.30 -14.08
N LYS A 436 -2.44 4.69 -15.15
CA LYS A 436 -2.23 5.98 -15.84
C LYS A 436 -2.60 7.15 -14.94
N ARG A 437 -3.77 7.10 -14.27
CA ARG A 437 -4.20 8.11 -13.29
C ARG A 437 -3.26 8.21 -12.09
N GLU A 438 -2.77 7.09 -11.58
CA GLU A 438 -1.80 7.05 -10.48
C GLU A 438 -0.45 7.67 -10.89
N ARG A 439 0.08 7.31 -12.06
CA ARG A 439 1.27 7.95 -12.63
C ARG A 439 1.07 9.46 -12.82
N GLN A 440 -0.08 9.88 -13.35
CA GLN A 440 -0.43 11.30 -13.49
C GLN A 440 -0.47 12.01 -12.15
N ARG A 441 -1.07 11.41 -11.10
CA ARG A 441 -1.05 11.96 -9.73
C ARG A 441 0.36 12.11 -9.18
N ILE A 442 1.22 11.10 -9.37
CA ILE A 442 2.63 11.16 -8.92
C ILE A 442 3.38 12.27 -9.67
N ILE A 443 3.15 12.43 -10.97
CA ILE A 443 3.73 13.53 -11.78
C ILE A 443 3.22 14.88 -11.30
N GLN A 444 1.91 15.06 -11.11
CA GLN A 444 1.28 16.29 -10.62
C GLN A 444 1.79 16.66 -9.20
N LEU A 445 1.92 15.68 -8.31
CA LEU A 445 2.54 15.89 -7.00
C LEU A 445 4.02 16.29 -7.16
N GLY A 446 4.78 15.66 -8.06
CA GLY A 446 6.16 16.04 -8.37
C GLY A 446 6.28 17.46 -8.96
N GLU A 447 5.33 17.89 -9.78
CA GLU A 447 5.24 19.26 -10.32
C GLU A 447 4.89 20.27 -9.22
N GLN A 448 3.95 19.93 -8.32
CA GLN A 448 3.61 20.74 -7.15
C GLN A 448 4.81 20.89 -6.20
N TRP A 449 5.51 19.80 -5.89
CA TRP A 449 6.73 19.82 -5.07
C TRP A 449 7.83 20.67 -5.70
N LYS A 450 8.03 20.58 -7.02
CA LYS A 450 8.97 21.46 -7.74
C LYS A 450 8.54 22.92 -7.69
N ALA A 451 7.26 23.21 -7.89
CA ALA A 451 6.74 24.57 -7.84
C ALA A 451 6.84 25.18 -6.43
N GLU A 452 6.59 24.39 -5.38
CA GLU A 452 6.75 24.80 -3.98
C GLU A 452 8.23 25.04 -3.64
N GLN A 453 9.14 24.17 -4.10
CA GLN A 453 10.58 24.35 -3.94
C GLN A 453 11.08 25.59 -4.71
N ASP A 454 10.66 25.80 -5.95
CA ASP A 454 10.99 27.00 -6.74
C ASP A 454 10.47 28.28 -6.07
N GLN A 455 9.28 28.25 -5.47
CA GLN A 455 8.74 29.38 -4.71
C GLN A 455 9.51 29.62 -3.41
N ARG A 456 9.87 28.56 -2.68
CA ARG A 456 10.75 28.62 -1.49
C ARG A 456 12.09 29.26 -1.85
N ASP A 457 12.77 28.77 -2.89
CA ASP A 457 14.07 29.24 -3.33
C ASP A 457 14.02 30.71 -3.80
N ARG A 458 12.95 31.13 -4.47
CA ARG A 458 12.70 32.55 -4.82
C ARG A 458 12.55 33.42 -3.57
N LYS A 459 11.67 33.04 -2.64
CA LYS A 459 11.46 33.77 -1.37
C LYS A 459 12.74 33.87 -0.55
N ILE A 460 13.52 32.79 -0.48
CA ILE A 460 14.83 32.77 0.20
C ILE A 460 15.81 33.75 -0.46
N LYS A 461 15.89 33.79 -1.81
CA LYS A 461 16.71 34.77 -2.54
C LYS A 461 16.26 36.20 -2.32
N GLU A 462 14.95 36.49 -2.36
CA GLU A 462 14.39 37.81 -2.07
C GLU A 462 14.73 38.28 -0.65
N ILE A 463 14.66 37.39 0.35
CA ILE A 463 15.02 37.72 1.74
C ILE A 463 16.53 37.95 1.87
N MET A 464 17.36 37.16 1.18
CA MET A 464 18.81 37.40 1.15
C MET A 464 19.15 38.76 0.50
N MET A 465 18.51 39.12 -0.62
CA MET A 465 18.67 40.44 -1.26
C MET A 465 18.24 41.57 -0.30
N LYS A 466 17.04 41.49 0.29
CA LYS A 466 16.58 42.47 1.30
C LYS A 466 17.55 42.63 2.48
N LYS A 467 18.19 41.54 2.92
CA LYS A 467 19.21 41.59 3.99
C LYS A 467 20.52 42.21 3.54
N ILE A 468 20.92 42.05 2.27
CA ILE A 468 22.10 42.72 1.71
C ILE A 468 21.82 44.21 1.48
N ASP A 469 20.65 44.58 0.96
CA ASP A 469 20.27 45.98 0.80
C ASP A 469 20.17 46.71 2.16
N ALA A 470 19.70 46.02 3.22
CA ALA A 470 19.72 46.51 4.60
C ALA A 470 21.13 46.61 5.23
N VAL A 471 22.17 46.11 4.54
CA VAL A 471 23.60 46.34 4.86
C VAL A 471 24.16 47.47 3.99
N ARG A 472 23.78 47.52 2.69
CA ARG A 472 24.12 48.62 1.78
C ARG A 472 23.58 49.98 2.28
N SER A 473 22.41 49.99 2.92
CA SER A 473 21.82 51.18 3.57
C SER A 473 22.49 51.59 4.89
N ARG A 474 23.60 50.96 5.30
CA ARG A 474 24.34 51.25 6.53
C ARG A 474 25.81 51.62 6.26
N ASP A 475 26.07 52.17 5.08
CA ASP A 475 27.36 52.71 4.64
C ASP A 475 28.55 51.72 4.75
N VAL A 476 28.28 50.42 4.64
CA VAL A 476 29.34 49.41 4.56
C VAL A 476 29.99 49.47 3.16
N PRO A 477 31.34 49.51 3.04
CA PRO A 477 31.99 49.62 1.74
C PRO A 477 31.61 48.48 0.77
N GLU A 478 31.26 48.86 -0.46
CA GLU A 478 30.72 47.97 -1.50
C GLU A 478 31.63 46.77 -1.83
N ILE A 479 32.93 46.85 -1.53
CA ILE A 479 33.90 45.75 -1.67
C ILE A 479 33.47 44.52 -0.83
N TYR A 480 33.02 44.73 0.41
CA TYR A 480 32.57 43.64 1.27
C TYR A 480 31.19 43.12 0.83
N ILE A 481 30.33 44.00 0.30
CA ILE A 481 28.99 43.64 -0.19
C ILE A 481 29.09 42.69 -1.39
N ARG A 482 29.93 43.02 -2.38
CA ARG A 482 30.20 42.17 -3.54
C ARG A 482 30.76 40.79 -3.18
N GLU A 483 31.58 40.72 -2.13
CA GLU A 483 32.11 39.43 -1.66
C GLU A 483 30.99 38.58 -1.01
N ILE A 484 30.00 39.17 -0.33
CA ILE A 484 28.79 38.45 0.14
C ILE A 484 27.98 37.95 -1.05
N GLU A 485 27.67 38.82 -2.02
CA GLU A 485 26.87 38.48 -3.21
C GLU A 485 27.50 37.31 -3.99
N ARG A 486 28.82 37.33 -4.16
CA ARG A 486 29.63 36.27 -4.78
C ARG A 486 29.61 34.98 -3.97
N GLN A 487 29.81 35.03 -2.66
CA GLN A 487 29.83 33.83 -1.80
C GLN A 487 28.44 33.17 -1.67
N LEU A 488 27.36 33.94 -1.81
CA LEU A 488 25.99 33.45 -1.84
C LEU A 488 25.50 33.06 -3.25
N ARG A 489 26.30 33.29 -4.30
CA ARG A 489 25.92 33.06 -5.71
C ARG A 489 24.63 33.80 -6.11
N LEU A 490 24.42 34.98 -5.56
CA LEU A 490 23.27 35.84 -5.86
C LEU A 490 23.47 36.56 -7.19
N THR A 491 24.71 36.93 -7.49
CA THR A 491 25.16 37.22 -8.85
C THR A 491 25.55 35.91 -9.55
N SER A 492 25.03 35.69 -10.76
CA SER A 492 25.66 34.74 -11.69
C SER A 492 27.05 35.26 -12.08
N PRO A 493 27.98 34.37 -12.48
CA PRO A 493 29.26 34.76 -13.07
C PRO A 493 29.09 35.55 -14.37
#